data_AF-M1EFD4-F1
#
_entry.id   AF-M1EFD4-F1
#
_cell.length_a   1.000
_cell.length_b   1.000
_cell.length_c   1.000
_cell.angle_alpha   90.00
_cell.angle_beta   90.00
_cell.angle_gamma   90.00
#
_symmetry.space_group_name_H-M   'P 1'
#
loop_
_entity.id
_entity.type
_entity.pdbx_description
1 polymer ?
#
loop_
_entity_poly.entity_id
_entity_poly.type
_entity_poly.pdbx_seq_one_letter_code
_entity_poly.pdbx_strand_id
1 'polypeptide(L)' 'ERCFSIEPEDGTIRTVVPLDREARVWHNLTGLTVLATELDSSAQASRVQVAIQILDENDNAPQLAEPYDTFVCDSA' A
#
# COMPACT_ATOMS: atom_id res chain seq x y z
N GLU A 1 7.85 9.39 -0.64
CA GLU A 1 8.30 8.64 0.56
C GLU A 1 8.60 7.20 0.18
N ARG A 2 9.49 6.54 0.91
CA ARG A 2 9.91 5.16 0.63
C ARG A 2 9.13 4.23 1.56
N CYS A 3 8.18 3.47 1.02
CA CYS A 3 7.33 2.56 1.83
C CYS A 3 7.90 1.15 1.98
N PHE A 4 8.86 0.78 1.12
CA PHE A 4 9.45 -0.56 1.05
C PHE A 4 10.98 -0.52 1.14
N SER A 5 11.54 -1.53 1.79
CA SER A 5 12.97 -1.86 1.79
C SER A 5 13.18 -3.30 1.34
N ILE A 6 14.39 -3.62 0.89
CA ILE A 6 14.83 -4.98 0.57
C ILE A 6 16.12 -5.26 1.34
N GLU A 7 16.20 -6.43 1.96
CA GLU A 7 17.40 -6.90 2.66
C GLU A 7 18.41 -7.44 1.63
N PRO A 8 19.65 -6.93 1.59
CA PRO A 8 20.65 -7.37 0.61
C PRO A 8 21.13 -8.81 0.81
N GLU A 9 21.05 -9.38 2.01
CA GLU A 9 21.58 -10.73 2.28
C GLU A 9 20.67 -11.85 1.75
N ASP A 10 19.35 -11.70 1.89
CA ASP A 10 18.37 -12.74 1.54
C ASP A 10 17.29 -12.29 0.54
N GLY A 11 17.25 -11.00 0.18
CA GLY A 11 16.27 -10.44 -0.75
C GLY A 11 14.88 -10.20 -0.16
N THR A 12 14.70 -10.29 1.17
CA THR A 12 13.41 -10.09 1.82
C THR A 12 12.92 -8.64 1.66
N ILE A 13 11.74 -8.47 1.09
CA ILE A 13 11.09 -7.16 0.97
C ILE A 13 10.22 -6.91 2.21
N ARG A 14 10.37 -5.74 2.83
CA ARG A 14 9.62 -5.34 4.04
C ARG A 14 8.98 -3.97 3.86
N THR A 15 7.88 -3.75 4.57
CA THR A 15 7.30 -2.42 4.76
C THR A 15 8.11 -1.68 5.83
N VAL A 16 8.39 -0.39 5.60
CA VAL A 16 9.13 0.46 6.56
C VAL A 16 8.22 1.49 7.25
N VAL A 17 7.00 1.64 6.75
CA VAL A 17 5.95 2.51 7.30
C VAL A 17 4.60 1.78 7.21
N PRO A 18 3.62 2.15 8.04
CA PRO A 18 2.24 1.69 7.88
C PRO A 18 1.73 1.99 6.47
N LEU A 19 0.97 1.07 5.91
CA LEU A 19 0.32 1.23 4.61
C LEU A 19 -1.13 1.62 4.85
N ASP A 20 -1.60 2.58 4.07
CA ASP A 20 -2.98 3.05 4.06
C ASP A 20 -3.41 3.11 2.59
N ARG A 21 -4.40 2.27 2.25
CA ARG A 21 -4.87 2.11 0.87
C ARG A 21 -5.63 3.35 0.41
N GLU A 22 -6.40 3.95 1.31
CA GLU A 22 -7.27 5.10 1.11
C GLU A 22 -6.47 6.40 0.98
N ALA A 23 -5.38 6.55 1.73
CA ALA A 23 -4.51 7.73 1.61
C ALA A 23 -3.78 7.81 0.26
N ARG A 24 -3.49 6.66 -0.38
CA ARG A 24 -2.60 6.61 -1.56
C ARG A 24 -3.02 5.57 -2.60
N VAL A 25 -4.12 5.86 -3.29
CA VAL A 25 -4.68 5.06 -4.40
C VAL A 25 -3.66 4.64 -5.48
N TRP A 26 -2.63 5.45 -5.72
CA TRP A 26 -1.58 5.24 -6.72
C TRP A 26 -0.53 4.17 -6.33
N HIS A 27 -0.51 3.71 -5.08
CA HIS A 27 0.38 2.63 -4.63
C HIS A 27 -0.19 1.22 -4.81
N ASN A 28 -1.48 1.10 -5.17
CA ASN A 28 -2.18 -0.18 -5.30
C ASN A 28 -1.58 -1.15 -6.33
N LEU A 29 -0.76 -0.64 -7.26
CA LEU A 29 0.13 -1.42 -8.13
C LEU A 29 1.41 -0.62 -8.36
N THR A 30 2.30 -0.60 -7.36
CA THR A 30 3.64 -0.03 -7.57
C THR A 30 4.59 -1.13 -8.02
N GLY A 31 5.23 -0.93 -9.18
CA GLY A 31 6.35 -1.74 -9.63
C GLY A 31 7.61 -1.33 -8.87
N LEU A 32 8.05 -2.15 -7.92
CA LEU A 32 9.39 -2.02 -7.35
C LEU A 32 10.40 -2.60 -8.34
N THR A 33 11.38 -1.79 -8.72
CA THR A 33 12.54 -2.29 -9.47
C THR A 33 13.58 -2.81 -8.49
N VAL A 34 13.79 -4.12 -8.47
CA VAL A 34 14.86 -4.76 -7.70
C VAL A 34 16.09 -4.89 -8.59
N LEU A 35 17.25 -4.51 -8.04
CA LEU A 35 18.56 -4.61 -8.69
C LEU A 35 19.42 -5.57 -7.87
N ALA A 36 19.89 -6.63 -8.51
CA ALA A 36 20.91 -7.52 -7.96
C ALA A 36 22.23 -7.28 -8.68
N THR A 37 23.31 -7.13 -7.93
CA THR A 37 24.68 -6.90 -8.43
C THR A 37 25.64 -7.84 -7.72
N GLU A 38 26.62 -8.37 -8.43
CA GLU A 38 27.70 -9.12 -7.78
C GLU A 38 28.53 -8.20 -6.86
N LEU A 39 28.98 -8.75 -5.73
CA LEU A 39 29.79 -8.01 -4.75
C LEU A 39 31.08 -7.44 -5.36
N ASP A 40 31.74 -8.24 -6.21
CA ASP A 40 33.07 -7.95 -6.73
C ASP A 40 33.05 -7.36 -8.14
N SER A 41 31.89 -7.31 -8.81
CA SER A 41 31.76 -6.70 -10.13
C SER A 41 30.42 -5.98 -10.30
N SER A 42 30.46 -4.64 -10.27
CA SER A 42 29.30 -3.80 -10.59
C SER A 42 28.86 -3.91 -12.06
N ALA A 43 29.67 -4.57 -12.90
CA ALA A 43 29.39 -4.82 -14.31
C ALA A 43 28.33 -5.92 -14.53
N GLN A 44 28.16 -6.84 -13.58
CA GLN A 44 27.11 -7.86 -13.62
C GLN A 44 25.94 -7.45 -12.75
N ALA A 45 24.88 -6.98 -13.42
CA ALA A 45 23.68 -6.51 -12.79
C ALA A 45 22.44 -7.12 -13.46
N SER A 46 21.48 -7.57 -12.65
CA SER A 46 20.15 -7.99 -13.13
C SER A 46 19.07 -7.12 -12.51
N ARG A 47 18.03 -6.84 -13.28
CA ARG A 47 16.88 -6.03 -12.86
C ARG A 47 15.59 -6.81 -13.04
N VAL A 48 14.72 -6.74 -12.04
CA VAL A 48 13.37 -7.34 -12.10
C VAL A 48 12.33 -6.37 -11.54
N GLN A 49 11.12 -6.44 -12.09
CA GLN A 49 9.96 -5.70 -11.58
C GLN A 49 9.17 -6.58 -10.62
N VAL A 50 8.85 -6.06 -9.44
CA VAL A 50 8.00 -6.70 -8.44
C VAL A 50 6.75 -5.85 -8.29
N ALA A 51 5.58 -6.40 -8.61
CA ALA A 51 4.31 -5.72 -8.40
C ALA A 51 3.85 -5.94 -6.95
N ILE A 52 3.59 -4.85 -6.23
CA ILE A 52 2.99 -4.90 -4.89
C ILE A 52 1.56 -4.38 -4.96
N GLN A 53 0.64 -5.18 -4.44
CA GLN A 53 -0.76 -4.82 -4.26
C GLN A 53 -1.06 -4.67 -2.77
N ILE A 54 -1.50 -3.47 -2.39
CA ILE A 54 -1.99 -3.22 -1.02
C ILE A 54 -3.43 -3.75 -0.96
N LEU A 55 -3.69 -4.64 0.00
CA LEU A 55 -5.01 -5.18 0.23
C LEU A 55 -5.85 -4.20 1.05
N ASP A 56 -7.15 -4.20 0.78
CA ASP A 56 -8.12 -3.38 1.49
C ASP A 56 -8.41 -3.95 2.87
N GLU A 57 -8.46 -3.08 3.86
CA GLU A 57 -8.98 -3.37 5.19
C GLU A 57 -10.22 -2.52 5.43
N ASN A 58 -11.25 -3.10 6.05
CA ASN A 58 -12.48 -2.37 6.35
C ASN A 58 -12.32 -1.53 7.64
N ASP A 59 -11.43 -0.54 7.60
CA ASP A 59 -11.11 0.38 8.69
C ASP A 59 -11.92 1.70 8.65
N ASN A 60 -12.62 1.94 7.54
CA ASN A 60 -13.47 3.10 7.33
C ASN A 60 -14.96 2.76 7.59
N ALA A 61 -15.47 3.15 8.76
CA ALA A 61 -16.88 2.95 9.11
C ALA A 61 -17.81 3.82 8.24
N PRO A 62 -19.02 3.32 7.89
CA PRO A 62 -19.98 4.09 7.11
C PRO A 62 -20.40 5.36 7.86
N GLN A 63 -20.56 6.46 7.12
CA GLN A 63 -21.06 7.73 7.65
C GLN A 63 -22.29 8.18 6.87
N LEU A 64 -23.26 8.73 7.59
CA LEU A 64 -24.40 9.41 6.95
C LEU A 64 -23.88 10.66 6.25
N ALA A 65 -24.37 10.93 5.05
CA ALA A 65 -23.96 12.10 4.27
C ALA A 65 -24.32 13.41 4.99
N GLU A 66 -25.45 13.41 5.69
CA GLU A 66 -25.97 14.55 6.46
C GLU A 66 -26.66 14.05 7.73
N PRO A 67 -26.75 14.87 8.79
CA PRO A 67 -27.63 14.60 9.93
C PRO A 67 -29.09 14.70 9.49
N TYR A 68 -29.91 13.70 9.83
CA TYR A 68 -31.33 13.67 9.51
C TYR A 68 -32.17 14.00 10.74
N ASP A 69 -32.99 15.04 10.65
CA ASP A 69 -34.09 15.25 11.60
C ASP A 69 -35.28 14.39 11.18
N THR A 70 -35.77 13.57 12.12
CA THR A 70 -36.92 12.69 11.88
C THR A 70 -38.12 13.18 12.68
N PHE A 71 -39.29 13.18 12.03
CA PHE A 71 -40.56 13.48 12.66
C PHE A 71 -41.54 12.39 12.32
N VAL A 72 -42.27 11.92 13.33
CA VAL A 72 -43.40 11.01 13.17
C VAL A 72 -44.63 11.65 13.80
N CYS A 73 -45.77 11.57 13.13
CA CYS A 73 -47.03 12.02 13.70
C CYS A 73 -47.56 10.98 14.69
N ASP A 74 -48.19 11.44 15.77
CA ASP A 74 -48.82 10.59 16.81
C ASP A 74 -49.86 9.60 16.22
N SER A 75 -50.41 9.89 15.04
CA SER A 75 -51.42 9.08 14.36
C SER A 75 -50.88 8.27 13.15
N ALA A 76 -49.60 7.90 13.14
CA ALA A 76 -49.00 7.06 12.08
C ALA A 76 -49.37 5.58 12.22
#